data_AF-A0A382Z9U1-F1
#
_entry.id   AF-A0A382Z9U1-F1
#
_cell.length_a   1.000
_cell.length_b   1.000
_cell.length_c   1.000
_cell.angle_alpha   90.00
_cell.angle_beta   90.00
_cell.angle_gamma   90.00
#
_symmetry.space_group_name_H-M   'P 1'
#
loop_
_entity.id
_entity.type
_entity.pdbx_description
1 polymer ?
#
loop_
_entity_poly.entity_id
_entity_poly.type
_entity_poly.pdbx_seq_one_letter_code
_entity_poly.pdbx_strand_id
1 'polypeptide(L)' 'MTQILVLYYSHGGSVAEMAQYVSRGVESVENCEGNLRTVPSVRTTSENIKSDIPESGPPFATYDDLINCDGLALGSPTR' A
#
# COMPACT_ATOMS: atom_id res chain seq x y z
N MET A 1 -13.71 -14.04 -3.81
CA MET A 1 -12.76 -13.66 -2.75
C MET A 1 -12.79 -12.15 -2.71
N THR A 2 -13.01 -11.57 -1.52
CA THR A 2 -13.12 -10.13 -1.33
C THR A 2 -11.72 -9.52 -1.32
N GLN A 3 -11.44 -8.63 -2.26
CA GLN A 3 -10.13 -8.02 -2.45
C GLN A 3 -10.03 -6.72 -1.65
N ILE A 4 -9.21 -6.69 -0.60
CA ILE A 4 -8.97 -5.47 0.18
C ILE A 4 -7.62 -4.89 -0.20
N LEU A 5 -7.61 -3.69 -0.77
CA LEU A 5 -6.39 -2.93 -1.01
C LEU A 5 -5.95 -2.26 0.30
N VAL A 6 -4.77 -2.65 0.80
CA VAL A 6 -4.10 -1.99 1.92
C VAL A 6 -3.02 -1.09 1.35
N LEU A 7 -3.35 0.19 1.20
CA LEU A 7 -2.49 1.20 0.61
C LEU A 7 -1.83 2.05 1.69
N TYR A 8 -0.51 2.21 1.65
CA TYR A 8 0.16 3.09 2.58
C TYR A 8 1.25 3.97 1.97
N TYR A 9 1.55 5.06 2.68
CA TYR A 9 2.82 5.78 2.57
C TYR A 9 3.50 5.75 3.94
N SER A 10 4.82 5.53 3.97
CA SER A 10 5.58 5.49 5.21
C SER A 10 6.95 6.12 5.02
N HIS A 11 7.28 7.11 5.85
CA HIS A 11 8.61 7.71 5.89
C HIS A 11 9.50 7.01 6.95
N GLY A 12 8.97 6.80 8.15
CA GLY A 12 9.68 6.23 9.31
C GLY A 12 9.36 4.77 9.62
N GLY A 13 8.74 4.03 8.69
CA GLY A 13 8.44 2.61 8.84
C GLY A 13 7.16 2.28 9.64
N SER A 14 6.76 3.11 10.61
CA SER A 14 5.61 2.83 11.49
C SER A 14 4.30 2.54 10.76
N VAL A 15 4.00 3.28 9.69
CA VAL A 15 2.78 3.06 8.91
C VAL A 15 2.87 1.79 8.07
N ALA A 16 4.07 1.42 7.61
CA ALA A 16 4.29 0.18 6.88
C ALA A 16 4.08 -1.04 7.78
N GLU A 17 4.59 -0.98 9.01
CA GLU A 17 4.36 -2.01 10.03
C GLU A 17 2.86 -2.15 10.36
N MET A 18 2.17 -1.02 10.57
CA MET A 18 0.72 -1.03 10.78
C MET A 18 -0.02 -1.64 9.59
N ALA A 19 0.35 -1.30 8.36
CA ALA A 19 -0.27 -1.83 7.14
C ALA A 19 -0.08 -3.36 7.01
N GLN A 20 1.08 -3.91 7.44
CA GLN A 20 1.28 -5.36 7.50
C GLN A 20 0.33 -6.03 8.49
N TYR A 21 0.10 -5.44 9.67
CA TYR A 21 -0.88 -5.97 10.62
C TYR A 21 -2.31 -5.91 10.08
N VAL A 22 -2.67 -4.84 9.37
CA VAL A 22 -3.98 -4.73 8.71
C VAL A 22 -4.14 -5.82 7.64
N SER A 23 -3.14 -6.04 6.77
CA SER A 23 -3.18 -7.12 5.75
C SER A 23 -3.38 -8.49 6.40
N ARG A 24 -2.63 -8.80 7.46
CA ARG A 24 -2.80 -10.04 8.23
C ARG A 24 -4.20 -10.17 8.83
N GLY A 25 -4.77 -9.07 9.30
CA GLY A 25 -6.14 -9.03 9.80
C GLY A 25 -7.17 -9.33 8.71
N VAL A 26 -7.00 -8.77 7.52
CA VAL A 26 -7.84 -9.09 6.35
C VAL A 26 -7.76 -10.58 6.02
N GLU A 27 -6.54 -11.11 5.90
CA GLU A 27 -6.28 -12.51 5.55
C GLU A 27 -6.76 -13.50 6.63
N SER A 28 -7.02 -13.04 7.86
CA SER A 28 -7.61 -13.86 8.92
C SER A 28 -9.11 -14.14 8.72
N VAL A 29 -9.77 -13.41 7.82
CA VAL A 29 -11.20 -13.59 7.50
C VAL A 29 -11.33 -14.52 6.30
N GLU A 30 -12.24 -15.49 6.40
CA GLU A 30 -12.49 -16.45 5.32
C GLU A 30 -12.92 -15.74 4.02
N ASN A 31 -12.39 -16.19 2.88
CA ASN A 31 -12.65 -15.64 1.55
C ASN A 31 -12.25 -14.16 1.35
N CYS A 32 -11.31 -13.63 2.15
CA CYS A 32 -10.72 -12.30 1.97
C CYS A 32 -9.23 -12.36 1.60
N GLU A 33 -8.76 -11.41 0.79
CA GLU A 33 -7.36 -11.27 0.41
C GLU A 33 -6.87 -9.82 0.65
N GLY A 34 -5.73 -9.69 1.34
CA GLY A 34 -5.07 -8.41 1.62
C GLY A 34 -4.02 -8.06 0.57
N ASN A 35 -4.31 -7.10 -0.30
CA ASN A 35 -3.36 -6.59 -1.29
C ASN A 35 -2.58 -5.42 -0.70
N LEU A 36 -1.37 -5.68 -0.19
CA LEU A 36 -0.50 -4.64 0.37
C LEU A 36 0.25 -3.88 -0.75
N ARG A 37 0.10 -2.56 -0.78
CA ARG A 37 0.73 -1.65 -1.76
C ARG A 37 1.28 -0.39 -1.09
N THR A 38 2.30 0.20 -1.69
CA THR A 38 2.85 1.49 -1.26
C THR A 38 2.82 2.53 -2.40
N VAL A 39 3.14 3.78 -2.10
CA VAL A 39 3.27 4.86 -3.10
C VAL A 39 4.66 5.48 -3.07
N PRO A 40 5.16 5.98 -4.20
CA PRO A 40 6.42 6.70 -4.24
C PRO A 40 6.38 7.96 -3.36
N SER A 41 7.53 8.34 -2.82
CA SER A 41 7.66 9.59 -2.06
C SER A 41 7.45 10.81 -2.97
N VAL A 42 6.55 11.71 -2.58
CA VAL A 42 6.33 12.97 -3.30
C VAL A 42 7.46 13.93 -2.99
N ARG A 43 8.38 14.14 -3.95
CA ARG A 43 9.44 15.16 -3.88
C ARG A 43 9.09 16.35 -4.77
N THR A 44 9.52 17.55 -4.37
CA THR A 44 9.28 18.80 -5.09
C THR A 44 10.14 18.96 -6.35
N THR A 45 11.21 18.17 -6.49
CA THR A 45 12.10 18.20 -7.66
C THR A 45 11.69 17.13 -8.67
N SER A 46 11.41 17.55 -9.91
CA SER A 46 11.07 16.70 -11.06
C SER A 46 12.24 15.86 -11.60
N GLU A 47 13.13 15.40 -10.73
CA GLU A 47 14.18 14.47 -11.12
C GLU A 47 13.57 13.08 -11.20
N ASN A 48 13.34 12.63 -12.45
CA ASN A 48 13.01 11.28 -12.87
C ASN A 48 12.69 10.31 -11.73
N ILE A 49 11.42 9.92 -11.62
CA ILE A 49 10.96 8.79 -10.81
C ILE A 49 11.77 7.58 -11.29
N LYS A 50 12.93 7.33 -10.67
CA LYS A 50 13.79 6.21 -11.00
C LYS A 50 13.09 4.97 -10.47
N SER A 51 12.73 4.11 -11.43
CA SER A 51 12.09 2.80 -11.32
C SER A 51 10.71 2.78 -10.66
N ASP A 52 9.71 2.35 -11.43
CA ASP A 52 8.34 2.00 -11.00
C ASP A 52 8.28 0.82 -10.01
N ILE A 53 9.41 0.40 -9.46
CA ILE A 53 9.53 -0.71 -8.53
C ILE A 53 10.27 -0.19 -7.29
N PRO A 54 9.68 -0.28 -6.10
CA PRO A 54 10.36 0.10 -4.88
C PRO A 54 11.59 -0.79 -4.66
N GLU A 55 12.69 -0.22 -4.18
CA GLU A 55 13.93 -0.95 -3.88
C GLU A 55 13.73 -2.04 -2.80
N SER A 56 12.71 -1.88 -1.95
CA SER A 56 12.32 -2.81 -0.91
C SER A 56 10.87 -2.61 -0.53
N GLY A 57 10.22 -3.68 -0.10
CA GLY A 57 8.84 -3.67 0.36
C GLY A 57 7.80 -4.03 -0.71
N PRO A 58 6.51 -3.76 -0.44
CA PRO A 58 5.41 -4.07 -1.35
C PRO A 58 5.50 -3.25 -2.64
N PRO A 59 4.95 -3.74 -3.77
CA PRO A 59 4.97 -3.01 -5.03
C PRO A 59 4.16 -1.71 -4.95
N PHE A 60 4.45 -0.79 -5.86
CA PHE A 60 3.68 0.44 -5.95
C PHE A 60 2.24 0.16 -6.38
N ALA A 61 1.31 0.92 -5.82
CA ALA A 61 -0.09 0.86 -6.20
C ALA A 61 -0.27 1.32 -7.65
N THR A 62 -1.10 0.58 -8.37
CA THR A 62 -1.57 0.91 -9.71
C THR A 62 -3.03 1.35 -9.66
N TYR A 63 -3.51 1.97 -10.74
CA TYR A 63 -4.93 2.28 -10.86
C TYR A 63 -5.78 1.01 -10.91
N ASP A 64 -5.26 -0.08 -11.46
CA ASP A 64 -5.96 -1.36 -11.50
C ASP A 64 -6.19 -1.93 -10.09
N ASP A 65 -5.26 -1.72 -9.15
CA ASP A 65 -5.47 -2.12 -7.76
C ASP A 65 -6.70 -1.41 -7.15
N LEU A 66 -6.92 -0.13 -7.49
CA LEU A 66 -8.07 0.66 -7.03
C LEU A 66 -9.38 0.26 -7.71
N ILE A 67 -9.32 -0.07 -9.01
CA ILE A 67 -10.50 -0.46 -9.80
C ILE A 67 -11.01 -1.84 -9.36
N ASN A 68 -10.10 -2.75 -9.04
CA ASN A 68 -10.42 -4.16 -8.79
C ASN A 68 -10.58 -4.50 -7.29
N CYS A 69 -10.38 -3.55 -6.37
CA CYS A 69 -10.59 -3.80 -4.94
C CYS A 69 -12.06 -3.61 -4.53
N ASP A 70 -12.53 -4.47 -3.63
CA ASP A 70 -13.85 -4.38 -3.00
C ASP A 70 -13.83 -3.47 -1.76
N GLY A 71 -12.64 -3.22 -1.19
CA GLY A 71 -12.43 -2.34 -0.05
C GLY A 71 -11.05 -1.72 -0.03
N LEU A 72 -10.94 -0.54 0.59
CA LEU A 72 -9.71 0.24 0.69
C LEU A 72 -9.41 0.58 2.16
N ALA A 73 -8.23 0.19 2.62
CA ALA A 73 -7.62 0.67 3.86
C ALA A 73 -6.43 1.56 3.50
N LEU A 74 -6.45 2.84 3.91
CA LEU A 74 -5.42 3.82 3.57
C LEU A 74 -4.70 4.31 4.83
N GLY A 75 -3.37 4.25 4.82
CA GLY A 75 -2.51 4.73 5.90
C GLY A 75 -1.48 5.76 5.44
N SER A 76 -1.39 6.90 6.13
CA SER A 76 -0.33 7.88 5.92
C SER A 76 0.10 8.50 7.25
N PRO A 77 1.39 8.84 7.43
CA PRO A 77 1.82 9.61 8.59
C PRO A 77 1.11 10.97 8.58
N THR A 78 0.73 11.47 9.76
CA THR A 78 0.39 12.88 9.92
C THR A 78 1.66 13.72 9.77
N ARG A 79 1.54 14.93 9.21
CA ARG A 79 2.66 15.88 9.21
C ARG A 79 2.96 16.36 10.63
#